data_AF-Q4FH08-F1
#
_entry.id   AF-Q4FH08-F1
#
_cell.length_a   1.000
_cell.length_b   1.000
_cell.length_c   1.000
_cell.angle_alpha   90.00
_cell.angle_beta   90.00
_cell.angle_gamma   90.00
#
_symmetry.space_group_name_H-M   'P 1'
#
loop_
_entity.id
_entity.type
_entity.pdbx_description
1 polymer ?
#
loop_
_entity_poly.entity_id
_entity_poly.type
_entity_poly.pdbx_seq_one_letter_code
_entity_poly.pdbx_strand_id
1 'polypeptide(L)'
;MKNLYSHPYHLVDYSPWPLTGAIGVMTLVTGLVKWFHNFNMNLLIIGYIITLLTMYQWWRDVSREGTYQGKHTILVTKGLRWGMILFIVSEIFFFLSFFWAFFHSS
;
A
#
# COMPACT_ATOMS: atom_id res chain seq x y z
N MET A 1 -27.86 11.02 -4.07
CA MET A 1 -27.64 11.44 -2.66
C MET A 1 -27.35 12.93 -2.65
N LYS A 2 -27.92 13.68 -1.71
CA LYS A 2 -27.73 15.13 -1.61
C LYS A 2 -26.30 15.38 -1.14
N ASN A 3 -25.46 16.00 -1.98
CA ASN A 3 -24.14 16.44 -1.55
C ASN A 3 -24.34 17.50 -0.46
N LEU A 4 -23.95 17.17 0.77
CA LEU A 4 -23.91 18.12 1.89
C LEU A 4 -22.76 19.13 1.72
N TYR A 5 -21.76 18.77 0.91
CA TYR A 5 -20.54 19.55 0.68
C TYR A 5 -20.52 20.12 -0.74
N SER A 6 -19.99 21.34 -0.88
CA SER A 6 -19.85 22.05 -2.16
C SER A 6 -18.59 21.66 -2.95
N HIS A 7 -17.87 20.61 -2.55
CA HIS A 7 -16.62 20.17 -3.19
C HIS A 7 -16.69 18.72 -3.71
N PRO A 8 -15.97 18.39 -4.80
CA PRO A 8 -16.01 17.06 -5.41
C PRO A 8 -15.00 16.05 -4.83
N TYR A 9 -14.28 16.41 -3.75
CA TYR A 9 -13.29 15.54 -3.10
C TYR A 9 -13.93 14.48 -2.20
N HIS A 10 -13.27 13.32 -2.12
CA HIS A 10 -13.64 12.22 -1.23
C HIS A 10 -13.04 12.44 0.17
N LEU A 11 -13.90 12.60 1.17
CA LEU A 11 -13.52 12.57 2.59
C LEU A 11 -13.63 11.12 3.08
N VAL A 12 -12.49 10.51 3.38
CA VAL A 12 -12.41 9.11 3.80
C VAL A 12 -12.75 8.98 5.28
N ASP A 13 -13.54 7.97 5.62
CA ASP A 13 -13.89 7.66 7.01
C ASP A 13 -12.67 7.05 7.75
N TYR A 14 -12.66 7.13 9.09
CA TYR A 14 -11.57 6.55 9.88
C TYR A 14 -11.43 5.05 9.61
N SER A 15 -10.21 4.59 9.30
CA SER A 15 -9.92 3.18 9.03
C SER A 15 -8.73 2.67 9.87
N PRO A 16 -8.77 1.40 10.32
CA PRO A 16 -7.69 0.80 11.12
C PRO A 16 -6.52 0.27 10.26
N TRP A 17 -6.68 0.25 8.93
CA TRP A 17 -5.73 -0.38 7.99
C TRP A 17 -4.33 0.21 8.01
N PRO A 18 -4.13 1.55 8.12
CA PRO A 18 -2.80 2.13 8.23
C PRO A 18 -2.03 1.63 9.46
N LEU A 19 -2.71 1.53 10.62
CA LEU A 19 -2.09 1.09 11.87
C LEU A 19 -1.73 -0.40 11.82
N THR A 20 -2.67 -1.23 11.36
CA THR A 20 -2.44 -2.67 11.22
C THR A 20 -1.35 -2.98 10.19
N GLY A 21 -1.27 -2.20 9.10
CA GLY A 21 -0.21 -2.30 8.10
C GLY A 21 1.17 -1.95 8.69
N ALA A 22 1.26 -0.88 9.48
CA ALA A 22 2.51 -0.50 10.15
C ALA A 22 3.02 -1.59 11.11
N ILE A 23 2.12 -2.17 11.92
CA ILE A 23 2.46 -3.29 12.82
C ILE A 23 2.86 -4.54 12.01
N GLY A 24 2.15 -4.83 10.91
CA GLY A 24 2.48 -5.93 10.00
C GLY A 24 3.88 -5.80 9.40
N VAL A 25 4.24 -4.63 8.88
CA VAL A 25 5.58 -4.39 8.31
C VAL A 25 6.66 -4.45 9.38
N MET A 26 6.43 -3.86 10.56
CA MET A 26 7.39 -3.94 11.67
C MET A 26 7.67 -5.38 12.10
N THR A 27 6.62 -6.20 12.22
CA THR A 27 6.74 -7.63 12.55
C THR A 27 7.43 -8.43 11.45
N LEU A 28 7.20 -8.07 10.18
CA LEU A 28 7.88 -8.69 9.04
C LEU A 28 9.38 -8.39 9.03
N VAL A 29 9.78 -7.12 9.19
CA VAL A 29 11.21 -6.71 9.20
C VAL A 29 11.94 -7.32 10.40
N THR A 30 11.36 -7.27 11.60
CA THR A 30 11.94 -7.92 12.78
C THR A 30 11.96 -9.44 12.64
N GLY A 31 10.98 -10.03 11.96
CA GLY A 31 10.95 -11.45 11.58
C GLY A 31 12.07 -11.84 10.63
N LEU A 32 12.40 -11.00 9.64
CA LEU A 32 13.54 -11.21 8.74
C LEU A 32 14.87 -11.22 9.49
N VAL A 33 15.07 -10.26 10.41
CA VAL A 33 16.27 -10.22 11.26
C VAL A 33 16.36 -11.48 12.12
N LYS A 34 15.26 -11.90 12.76
CA LYS A 34 15.21 -13.13 13.56
C LYS A 34 15.48 -14.38 12.73
N TRP A 35 15.02 -14.42 11.48
CA TRP A 35 15.30 -15.53 10.60
C TRP A 35 16.79 -15.62 10.26
N PHE A 36 17.45 -14.50 9.92
CA PHE A 36 18.88 -14.52 9.57
C PHE A 36 19.80 -14.85 10.74
N HIS A 37 19.46 -14.47 11.97
CA HIS A 37 20.32 -14.71 13.14
C HIS A 37 19.97 -15.97 13.93
N ASN A 38 18.68 -16.33 14.02
CA ASN A 38 18.21 -17.43 14.87
C ASN A 38 17.56 -18.58 14.07
N PHE A 39 17.57 -18.52 12.73
CA PHE A 39 16.98 -19.52 11.82
C PHE A 39 15.52 -19.87 12.11
N ASN A 40 14.78 -18.99 12.79
CA ASN A 40 13.38 -19.22 13.16
C ASN A 40 12.45 -18.29 12.37
N MET A 41 11.56 -18.90 11.58
CA MET A 41 10.64 -18.18 10.68
C MET A 41 9.30 -17.79 11.30
N ASN A 42 8.99 -18.19 12.54
CA ASN A 42 7.64 -18.04 13.11
C ASN A 42 7.16 -16.58 13.08
N LEU A 43 8.02 -15.63 13.45
CA LEU A 43 7.68 -14.20 13.49
C LEU A 43 7.49 -13.63 12.08
N LEU A 44 8.32 -14.07 11.13
CA LEU A 44 8.24 -13.68 9.72
C LEU A 44 6.91 -14.12 9.10
N ILE A 45 6.49 -15.38 9.34
CA ILE A 45 5.22 -15.92 8.84
C ILE A 45 4.04 -15.12 9.40
N ILE A 46 4.06 -14.77 10.69
CA ILE A 46 3.03 -13.94 11.32
C ILE A 46 2.96 -12.55 10.65
N GLY A 47 4.11 -11.89 10.42
CA GLY A 47 4.17 -10.60 9.74
C GLY A 47 3.61 -10.65 8.31
N TYR A 48 3.91 -11.71 7.56
CA TYR A 48 3.33 -11.93 6.23
C TYR A 48 1.80 -12.11 6.28
N ILE A 49 1.28 -12.88 7.22
CA ILE A 49 -0.18 -13.07 7.36
C ILE A 49 -0.86 -11.73 7.67
N ILE A 50 -0.34 -10.94 8.61
CA ILE A 50 -0.91 -9.64 8.97
C ILE A 50 -0.89 -8.72 7.75
N THR A 51 0.25 -8.55 7.10
CA THR A 51 0.38 -7.65 5.93
C THR A 51 -0.57 -8.03 4.79
N LEU A 52 -0.67 -9.31 4.43
CA LEU A 52 -1.61 -9.79 3.41
C LEU A 52 -3.07 -9.51 3.77
N LEU A 53 -3.45 -9.79 5.03
CA LEU A 53 -4.80 -9.51 5.51
C LEU A 53 -5.12 -8.01 5.46
N THR A 54 -4.17 -7.14 5.82
CA THR A 54 -4.37 -5.68 5.75
C THR A 54 -4.55 -5.20 4.33
N MET A 55 -3.72 -5.64 3.38
CA MET A 55 -3.85 -5.26 1.97
C MET A 55 -5.19 -5.70 1.38
N TYR A 56 -5.60 -6.95 1.64
CA TYR A 56 -6.88 -7.47 1.14
C TYR A 56 -8.08 -6.67 1.68
N GLN A 57 -8.11 -6.40 2.98
CA GLN A 57 -9.21 -5.67 3.60
C GLN A 57 -9.25 -4.20 3.15
N TRP A 58 -8.08 -3.58 3.01
CA TRP A 58 -7.99 -2.20 2.55
C TRP A 58 -8.45 -2.04 1.10
N TRP A 59 -7.99 -2.90 0.18
CA TRP A 59 -8.44 -2.85 -1.21
C TRP A 59 -9.92 -3.18 -1.39
N ARG A 60 -10.45 -4.10 -0.57
CA ARG A 60 -11.89 -4.35 -0.51
C ARG A 60 -12.66 -3.08 -0.15
N ASP A 61 -12.19 -2.32 0.83
CA ASP A 61 -12.87 -1.10 1.28
C ASP A 61 -12.78 0.01 0.22
N VAL A 62 -11.63 0.20 -0.43
CA VAL A 62 -11.49 1.13 -1.58
C VAL A 62 -12.43 0.74 -2.73
N SER A 63 -12.55 -0.55 -3.02
CA SER A 63 -13.48 -1.05 -4.03
C SER A 63 -14.92 -0.73 -3.66
N ARG A 64 -15.30 -0.93 -2.38
CA ARG A 64 -16.64 -0.62 -1.88
C ARG A 64 -16.98 0.86 -1.94
N GLU A 65 -16.05 1.73 -1.58
CA GLU A 65 -16.17 3.19 -1.66
C GLU A 65 -16.39 3.64 -3.11
N GLY A 66 -15.67 3.02 -4.05
CA GLY A 66 -15.80 3.28 -5.48
C GLY A 66 -17.10 2.78 -6.09
N THR A 67 -17.38 1.48 -5.97
CA THR A 67 -18.47 0.82 -6.73
C THR A 67 -19.83 0.95 -6.06
N TYR A 68 -19.91 0.77 -4.74
CA TYR A 68 -21.19 0.68 -4.03
C TYR A 68 -21.62 2.01 -3.41
N GLN A 69 -20.67 2.85 -2.98
CA GLN A 69 -20.98 4.15 -2.37
C GLN A 69 -20.87 5.32 -3.37
N GLY A 70 -20.26 5.11 -4.54
CA GLY A 70 -20.14 6.13 -5.59
C GLY A 70 -19.28 7.33 -5.19
N LYS A 71 -18.34 7.16 -4.23
CA LYS A 71 -17.51 8.26 -3.72
C LYS A 71 -16.37 8.67 -4.68
N HIS A 72 -16.14 7.89 -5.75
CA HIS A 72 -15.11 8.15 -6.76
C HIS A 72 -15.59 9.09 -7.88
N THR A 73 -15.62 10.39 -7.61
CA THR A 73 -15.91 11.41 -8.64
C THR A 73 -14.84 11.46 -9.74
N ILE A 74 -15.11 12.18 -10.85
CA ILE A 74 -14.15 12.36 -11.96
C ILE A 74 -12.83 12.95 -11.46
N LEU A 75 -12.87 13.87 -10.49
CA LEU A 75 -11.67 14.50 -9.95
C LEU A 75 -10.87 13.51 -9.08
N VAL A 76 -11.56 12.71 -8.24
CA VAL A 76 -10.94 11.66 -7.43
C VAL A 76 -10.29 10.59 -8.30
N THR A 77 -10.99 10.12 -9.34
CA THR A 77 -10.44 9.12 -10.28
C THR A 77 -9.24 9.63 -11.07
N LYS A 78 -9.22 10.91 -11.46
CA LYS A 78 -8.02 11.55 -12.02
C LYS A 78 -6.86 11.55 -11.01
N GLY A 79 -7.13 11.84 -9.74
CA GLY A 79 -6.13 11.74 -8.66
C GLY A 79 -5.55 10.33 -8.50
N LEU A 80 -6.40 9.30 -8.51
CA LEU A 80 -5.97 7.90 -8.44
C LEU A 80 -5.04 7.51 -9.62
N ARG A 81 -5.34 8.00 -10.84
CA ARG A 81 -4.47 7.78 -12.01
C ARG A 81 -3.09 8.43 -11.83
N TRP A 82 -3.05 9.67 -11.34
CA TRP A 82 -1.79 10.34 -11.02
C TRP A 82 -1.00 9.59 -9.96
N GLY A 83 -1.66 9.09 -8.91
CA GLY A 83 -1.03 8.24 -7.90
C GLY A 83 -0.37 7.00 -8.51
N MET A 84 -1.06 6.31 -9.42
CA MET A 84 -0.50 5.14 -10.10
C MET A 84 0.70 5.50 -11.01
N ILE A 85 0.62 6.61 -11.74
CA ILE A 85 1.74 7.08 -12.58
C ILE A 85 2.98 7.34 -11.71
N LEU A 86 2.83 8.06 -10.59
CA LEU A 86 3.93 8.35 -9.68
C LEU A 86 4.50 7.07 -9.04
N PHE A 87 3.66 6.10 -8.69
CA PHE A 87 4.10 4.79 -8.20
C PHE A 87 4.94 4.05 -9.25
N ILE A 88 4.48 3.95 -10.50
CA ILE A 88 5.25 3.32 -11.59
C ILE A 88 6.58 4.04 -11.82
N VAL A 89 6.59 5.37 -11.78
CA VAL A 89 7.83 6.15 -11.90
C VAL A 89 8.81 5.78 -10.79
N SER A 90 8.34 5.62 -9.54
CA SER A 90 9.22 5.19 -8.43
C SER A 90 9.81 3.79 -8.64
N GLU A 91 9.05 2.85 -9.21
CA GLU A 91 9.55 1.51 -9.56
C GLU A 91 10.61 1.56 -10.67
N ILE A 92 10.45 2.43 -11.67
CA ILE A 92 11.48 2.64 -12.70
C ILE A 92 12.81 3.10 -12.07
N PHE A 93 12.76 4.04 -11.12
CA PHE A 93 13.97 4.48 -10.41
C PHE A 93 14.57 3.39 -9.51
N PHE A 94 13.73 2.56 -8.88
CA PHE A 94 14.20 1.39 -8.15
C PHE A 94 15.00 0.45 -9.06
N PHE A 95 14.49 0.11 -10.25
CA PHE A 95 15.22 -0.74 -11.21
C PHE A 95 16.46 -0.06 -11.81
N LEU A 96 16.42 1.26 -12.01
CA LEU A 96 17.57 2.03 -12.48
C LEU A 96 18.78 1.88 -11.56
N SER A 97 18.57 1.72 -10.25
CA SER A 97 19.66 1.48 -9.28
C SER A 97 20.42 0.17 -9.55
N PHE A 98 19.74 -0.90 -9.98
CA PHE A 98 20.40 -2.15 -10.36
C PHE A 98 21.16 -2.04 -11.68
N PHE A 99 20.59 -1.34 -12.67
CA PHE A 99 21.30 -1.08 -13.93
C PHE A 99 22.54 -0.24 -13.70
N TRP A 100 22.47 0.78 -12.84
CA TRP A 100 23.63 1.57 -12.46
C TRP A 100 24.73 0.70 -11.84
N ALA A 101 24.37 -0.17 -10.88
CA ALA A 101 25.33 -1.08 -10.27
C ALA A 101 25.98 -2.03 -11.30
N PHE A 102 25.21 -2.52 -12.28
CA PHE A 102 25.72 -3.33 -13.38
C PHE A 102 26.70 -2.55 -14.26
N PHE A 103 26.32 -1.38 -14.78
CA PHE A 103 27.17 -0.59 -15.69
C PHE A 103 28.41 0.00 -15.00
N HIS A 104 28.35 0.27 -13.70
CA HIS A 104 29.52 0.73 -12.96
C HIS A 104 30.56 -0.38 -12.75
N SER A 105 30.13 -1.64 -12.72
CA SER A 105 31.00 -2.79 -12.50
C SER A 105 31.48 -3.50 -13.78
N SER A 106 30.90 -3.16 -14.94
CA SER A 106 31.28 -3.63 -16.27
C SER A 106 32.25 -2.69 -16.97
#